data_AF-A0A522W7C1-F1
#
_entry.id   AF-A0A522W7C1-F1
#
_cell.length_a   1.000
_cell.length_b   1.000
_cell.length_c   1.000
_cell.angle_alpha   90.00
_cell.angle_beta   90.00
_cell.angle_gamma   90.00
#
_symmetry.space_group_name_H-M   'P 1'
#
loop_
_entity.id
_entity.type
_entity.pdbx_description
1 polymer ?
#
loop_
_entity_poly.entity_id
_entity_poly.type
_entity_poly.pdbx_seq_one_letter_code
_entity_poly.pdbx_strand_id
1 'polypeptide(L)'
;MSPTTASRLYSGGYVLNPSRKKEWEFSLLFVRMFQSLDAILGHDQPAQQWLNDENHALNGRPAELVRTTEGLVRVVHYLDAHLGRS
;
A
#
# COMPACT_ATOMS: atom_id res chain seq x y z
N MET A 1 -1.72 9.48 -20.10
CA MET A 1 -2.06 9.15 -18.70
C MET A 1 -3.34 8.34 -18.70
N SER A 2 -3.26 7.03 -18.49
CA SER A 2 -4.42 6.14 -18.51
C SER A 2 -4.91 5.89 -17.07
N PRO A 3 -6.18 6.15 -16.76
CA PRO A 3 -6.73 5.95 -15.42
C PRO A 3 -6.88 4.46 -15.09
N THR A 4 -6.45 4.17 -13.87
CA THR A 4 -6.53 2.98 -13.03
C THR A 4 -7.50 1.88 -13.48
N THR A 5 -6.94 0.70 -13.78
CA THR A 5 -7.63 -0.60 -13.92
C THR A 5 -8.18 -1.08 -12.57
N ALA A 6 -9.10 -0.34 -11.94
CA ALA A 6 -9.71 -0.71 -10.67
C ALA A 6 -11.20 -1.09 -10.75
N SER A 7 -11.87 -0.91 -11.90
CA SER A 7 -13.34 -1.09 -11.99
C SER A 7 -13.82 -2.22 -12.90
N ARG A 8 -13.12 -3.38 -12.98
CA ARG A 8 -13.63 -4.57 -13.70
C ARG A 8 -13.90 -5.81 -12.84
N LEU A 9 -13.94 -5.66 -11.51
CA LEU A 9 -14.30 -6.75 -10.59
C LEU A 9 -15.79 -6.80 -10.21
N TYR A 10 -16.65 -6.08 -10.94
CA TYR A 10 -18.10 -6.12 -10.73
C TYR A 10 -18.82 -6.64 -11.99
N SER A 11 -18.70 -7.93 -12.26
CA SER A 11 -19.68 -8.65 -13.09
C SER A 11 -20.17 -9.85 -12.32
N GLY A 12 -21.46 -9.82 -12.02
CA GLY A 12 -22.15 -10.67 -11.06
C GLY A 12 -21.97 -12.16 -11.30
N GLY A 13 -21.83 -12.90 -10.20
CA GLY A 13 -21.71 -14.36 -10.20
C GLY A 13 -20.97 -14.91 -8.99
N TYR A 14 -20.26 -14.06 -8.23
CA TYR A 14 -19.57 -14.47 -7.01
C TYR A 14 -20.18 -13.78 -5.79
N VAL A 15 -20.78 -14.55 -4.89
CA VAL A 15 -21.21 -14.04 -3.59
C VAL A 15 -19.95 -13.74 -2.78
N LEU A 16 -19.56 -12.46 -2.77
CA LEU A 16 -18.42 -11.97 -2.00
C LEU A 16 -18.72 -12.21 -0.52
N ASN A 17 -18.08 -13.21 0.08
CA ASN A 17 -17.98 -13.28 1.53
C ASN A 17 -17.29 -11.97 2.00
N PRO A 18 -17.96 -11.12 2.80
CA PRO A 18 -17.40 -9.83 3.21
C PRO A 18 -16.02 -9.95 3.90
N SER A 19 -15.76 -11.08 4.58
CA SER A 19 -14.46 -11.38 5.18
C SER A 19 -13.39 -11.62 4.11
N ARG A 20 -13.68 -12.46 3.11
CA ARG A 20 -12.77 -12.71 1.98
C ARG A 20 -12.52 -11.46 1.13
N LYS A 21 -13.52 -10.60 0.99
CA LYS A 21 -13.37 -9.31 0.27
C LYS A 21 -12.39 -8.39 1.00
N LYS A 22 -12.52 -8.26 2.33
CA LYS A 22 -11.60 -7.42 3.13
C LYS A 22 -10.17 -7.94 3.12
N GLU A 23 -9.98 -9.25 3.24
CA GLU A 23 -8.65 -9.89 3.15
C GLU A 23 -8.01 -9.64 1.78
N TRP A 24 -8.80 -9.71 0.71
CA TRP A 24 -8.35 -9.42 -0.65
C TRP A 24 -7.96 -7.95 -0.83
N GLU A 25 -8.80 -7.01 -0.39
CA GLU A 25 -8.51 -5.57 -0.45
C GLU A 25 -7.25 -5.21 0.36
N PHE A 26 -7.07 -5.83 1.53
CA PHE A 26 -5.87 -5.67 2.35
C PHE A 26 -4.62 -6.21 1.65
N SER A 27 -4.72 -7.39 1.03
CA SER A 27 -3.62 -7.99 0.26
C SER A 27 -3.21 -7.09 -0.92
N LEU A 28 -4.18 -6.51 -1.61
CA LEU A 28 -3.91 -5.54 -2.69
C LEU A 28 -3.22 -4.28 -2.17
N LEU A 29 -3.65 -3.73 -1.03
CA LEU A 29 -2.99 -2.59 -0.39
C LEU A 29 -1.53 -2.90 -0.02
N PHE A 30 -1.27 -4.10 0.50
CA PHE A 30 0.08 -4.53 0.84
C PHE A 30 0.98 -4.64 -0.39
N VAL A 31 0.51 -5.32 -1.45
CA VAL A 31 1.27 -5.42 -2.72
C VAL A 31 1.55 -4.02 -3.30
N ARG A 32 0.56 -3.13 -3.26
CA ARG A 32 0.70 -1.75 -3.74
C ARG A 32 1.76 -0.98 -2.95
N MET A 33 1.80 -1.14 -1.62
CA MET A 33 2.84 -0.54 -0.78
C MET A 33 4.25 -0.96 -1.24
N PHE A 34 4.48 -2.25 -1.47
CA PHE A 34 5.78 -2.75 -1.94
C PHE A 34 6.15 -2.18 -3.31
N GLN A 35 5.20 -2.12 -4.25
CA GLN A 35 5.45 -1.55 -5.57
C GLN A 35 5.78 -0.04 -5.50
N SER A 36 5.11 0.71 -4.63
CA SER A 36 5.42 2.14 -4.45
C SER A 36 6.77 2.35 -3.76
N LEU A 37 7.15 1.49 -2.80
CA LEU A 37 8.49 1.52 -2.20
C LEU A 37 9.57 1.27 -3.26
N ASP A 38 9.38 0.24 -4.07
CA ASP A 38 10.29 -0.15 -5.15
C ASP A 38 10.49 1.00 -6.15
N ALA A 39 9.41 1.66 -6.55
CA ALA A 39 9.44 2.78 -7.48
C ALA A 39 10.15 4.03 -6.91
N ILE A 40 10.05 4.29 -5.60
CA ILE A 40 10.58 5.51 -4.96
C ILE A 40 12.02 5.31 -4.45
N LEU A 41 12.30 4.16 -3.85
CA LEU A 41 13.54 3.90 -3.11
C LEU A 41 14.46 2.89 -3.82
N GLY A 42 13.95 2.17 -4.82
CA GLY A 42 14.63 1.03 -5.42
C GLY A 42 14.53 -0.24 -4.57
N HIS A 43 15.24 -1.28 -5.01
CA HIS A 43 15.14 -2.63 -4.44
C HIS A 43 15.97 -2.81 -3.15
N ASP A 44 15.52 -3.76 -2.32
CA ASP A 44 16.25 -4.34 -1.18
C ASP A 44 16.59 -3.36 -0.04
N GLN A 45 17.86 -2.98 0.10
CA GLN A 45 18.40 -2.37 1.31
C GLN A 45 17.80 -0.99 1.64
N PRO A 46 17.61 -0.07 0.67
CA PRO A 46 16.99 1.23 0.95
C PRO A 46 15.53 1.10 1.41
N ALA A 47 14.76 0.20 0.79
CA ALA A 47 13.37 -0.06 1.18
C ALA A 47 13.29 -0.67 2.59
N GLN A 48 14.15 -1.63 2.90
CA GLN A 48 14.23 -2.22 4.24
C GLN A 48 14.62 -1.19 5.30
N GLN A 49 15.61 -0.34 5.00
CA GLN A 49 16.02 0.70 5.93
C GLN A 49 14.89 1.71 6.18
N TRP A 50 14.24 2.19 5.11
CA TRP A 50 13.11 3.12 5.24
C TRP A 50 11.94 2.54 6.05
N LEU A 51 11.67 1.24 5.91
CA LEU A 51 10.64 0.57 6.70
C LEU A 51 10.96 0.53 8.20
N ASN A 52 12.24 0.43 8.57
CA ASN A 52 12.69 0.27 9.96
C ASN A 52 13.02 1.61 10.65
N ASP A 53 13.36 2.64 9.89
CA ASP A 53 13.70 3.97 10.40
C ASP A 53 12.46 4.78 10.81
N GLU A 54 12.65 5.77 11.69
CA GLU A 54 11.56 6.69 12.04
C GLU A 54 11.22 7.61 10.86
N ASN A 55 9.95 7.62 10.48
CA ASN A 55 9.45 8.55 9.49
C ASN A 55 8.65 9.66 10.18
N HIS A 56 9.22 10.86 10.27
CA HIS A 56 8.60 12.01 10.94
C HIS A 56 7.27 12.44 10.31
N ALA A 57 7.10 12.30 8.99
CA ALA A 57 5.84 12.63 8.33
C ALA A 57 4.72 11.62 8.68
N LEU A 58 5.10 10.38 8.97
CA LEU A 58 4.19 9.33 9.45
C LEU A 58 4.09 9.28 10.98
N ASN A 59 4.91 10.04 11.69
CA ASN A 59 5.03 10.04 13.15
C ASN A 59 5.24 8.62 13.72
N GLY A 60 6.15 7.86 13.11
CA GLY A 60 6.46 6.50 13.54
C GLY A 60 7.26 5.72 12.50
N ARG A 61 7.61 4.48 12.86
CA ARG A 61 8.30 3.54 11.96
C ARG A 61 7.29 2.88 11.02
N PRO A 62 7.47 2.92 9.69
CA PRO A 62 6.52 2.33 8.77
C PRO A 62 6.23 0.84 9.05
N ALA A 63 7.25 0.05 9.41
CA ALA A 63 7.10 -1.37 9.77
C ALA A 63 6.17 -1.62 10.98
N GLU A 64 6.08 -0.67 11.92
CA GLU A 64 5.14 -0.77 13.05
C GLU A 64 3.74 -0.31 12.66
N LEU A 65 3.65 0.74 11.83
CA LEU A 65 2.37 1.29 11.37
C LEU A 65 1.59 0.28 10.50
N VAL A 66 2.27 -0.44 9.60
CA VAL A 66 1.61 -1.39 8.67
C VAL A 66 1.00 -2.62 9.36
N ARG A 67 1.23 -2.81 10.67
CA ARG A 67 0.62 -3.88 11.47
C ARG A 67 -0.87 -3.68 11.71
N THR A 68 -1.39 -2.47 11.44
CA THR A 68 -2.83 -2.18 11.49
C THR A 68 -3.32 -1.76 10.11
N THR A 69 -4.61 -1.99 9.84
CA THR A 69 -5.23 -1.57 8.57
C THR A 69 -5.14 -0.07 8.34
N GLU A 70 -5.38 0.74 9.38
CA GLU A 70 -5.30 2.20 9.29
C GLU A 70 -3.88 2.67 9.01
N GLY A 71 -2.88 2.06 9.67
CA GLY A 71 -1.49 2.42 9.45
C GLY A 71 -0.99 2.01 8.06
N LEU A 72 -1.38 0.83 7.55
CA LEU A 72 -1.09 0.44 6.17
C LEU A 72 -1.67 1.43 5.16
N VAL A 73 -2.94 1.80 5.31
CA VAL A 73 -3.60 2.79 4.44
C VAL A 73 -2.85 4.12 4.48
N ARG A 74 -2.46 4.60 5.67
CA ARG A 74 -1.68 5.84 5.82
C ARG A 74 -0.33 5.78 5.12
N VAL A 75 0.40 4.66 5.24
CA VAL A 75 1.69 4.45 4.59
C VAL A 75 1.56 4.43 3.07
N VAL A 76 0.56 3.71 2.53
CA VAL A 76 0.28 3.68 1.09
C VAL A 76 -0.04 5.07 0.56
N HIS A 77 -0.91 5.83 1.23
CA HIS A 77 -1.21 7.20 0.83
C HIS A 77 0.02 8.12 0.83
N TYR A 78 0.90 7.98 1.82
CA TYR A 78 2.14 8.72 1.88
C TYR A 78 3.03 8.39 0.67
N LEU A 79 3.23 7.12 0.34
CA LEU A 79 4.06 6.69 -0.78
C LEU A 79 3.46 7.15 -2.12
N ASP A 80 2.16 6.95 -2.33
CA ASP A 80 1.48 7.39 -3.56
C ASP A 80 1.61 8.90 -3.79
N ALA A 81 1.53 9.70 -2.72
CA ALA A 81 1.72 11.14 -2.80
C ALA A 81 3.15 11.54 -3.21
N HIS A 82 4.15 10.72 -2.89
CA HIS A 82 5.55 10.94 -3.31
C HIS A 82 5.78 10.47 -4.76
N LEU A 83 5.17 9.35 -5.16
CA LEU A 83 5.24 8.85 -6.53
C LEU A 83 4.58 9.80 -7.54
N GLY A 84 3.47 10.44 -7.17
CA GLY A 84 2.83 11.45 -8.03
C GLY A 84 3.65 12.74 -8.24
N ARG A 85 4.80 12.87 -7.56
CA ARG A 85 5.70 14.03 -7.67
C ARG A 85 7.05 13.69 -8.32
N SER A 86 7.36 12.42 -8.58
CA SER A 86 8.61 11.96 -9.20
C SER A 86 8.57 11.97 -10.72
#